data_AF-A0A2U1C7L0-F1
#
_entry.id   AF-A0A2U1C7L0-F1
#
_cell.length_a   1.000
_cell.length_b   1.000
_cell.length_c   1.000
_cell.angle_alpha   90.00
_cell.angle_beta   90.00
_cell.angle_gamma   90.00
#
_symmetry.space_group_name_H-M   'P 1'
#
loop_
_entity.id
_entity.type
_entity.pdbx_description
1 polymer ?
#
loop_
_entity_poly.entity_id
_entity_poly.type
_entity_poly.pdbx_seq_one_letter_code
_entity_poly.pdbx_strand_id
1 'polypeptide(L)'
;MKNLTITVDDNVLEWARIEAARRGSSVSRMVGDFLGEMQRREDAYERAYLAWRTDERTWRSTGDDAQVTAMSPEAPRSVSLARSNAATVPNQPSPALATDALVFVDTSVLVAAEDTSAGVLYTQVLNRLDHLWRERTGRVSTQGLTEFYESVTGRAQHPLPQGDARAAIRRYNSWTPWQNDAATLETAWALQARHTLAWGDCLALAAAQHSGCAALLSLHLPEGEQYGGVQVAHPCSVHFAAA
;
A
#
# COMPACT_ATOMS: atom_id res chain seq x y z
N MET A 1 -23.98 20.72 26.47
CA MET A 1 -22.58 20.24 26.46
C MET A 1 -22.49 19.00 27.33
N LYS A 2 -21.74 17.97 26.93
CA LYS A 2 -21.50 16.76 27.75
C LYS A 2 -20.15 16.90 28.44
N ASN A 3 -20.05 16.52 29.70
CA ASN A 3 -18.81 16.59 30.48
C ASN A 3 -18.05 15.26 30.36
N LEU A 4 -16.75 15.32 30.09
CA LEU A 4 -15.83 14.19 30.07
C LEU A 4 -14.91 14.29 31.30
N THR A 5 -14.88 13.25 32.14
CA THR A 5 -13.94 13.15 33.26
C THR A 5 -12.82 12.20 32.86
N ILE A 6 -11.57 12.65 32.98
CA ILE A 6 -10.38 11.86 32.67
C ILE A 6 -9.47 11.79 33.91
N THR A 7 -8.80 10.66 34.10
CA THR A 7 -7.76 10.49 35.12
C THR A 7 -6.41 10.52 34.43
N VAL A 8 -5.51 11.38 34.88
CA VAL A 8 -4.16 11.55 34.35
C VAL A 8 -3.23 11.84 35.52
N ASP A 9 -1.95 11.53 35.37
CA ASP A 9 -0.94 11.86 36.38
C ASP A 9 -0.81 13.38 36.57
N ASP A 10 -0.48 13.81 37.77
CA ASP A 10 -0.40 15.24 38.13
C ASP A 10 0.60 16.01 37.25
N ASN A 11 1.73 15.39 36.93
CA ASN A 11 2.75 15.98 36.05
C ASN A 11 2.24 16.16 34.60
N VAL A 12 1.45 15.21 34.10
CA VAL A 12 0.82 15.28 32.77
C VAL A 12 -0.25 16.38 32.75
N LEU A 13 -1.03 16.52 33.82
CA LEU A 13 -2.03 17.57 33.95
C LEU A 13 -1.40 18.97 34.02
N GLU A 14 -0.31 19.12 34.77
CA GLU A 14 0.45 20.36 34.84
C GLU A 14 1.01 20.74 33.47
N TRP A 15 1.67 19.79 32.80
CA TRP A 15 2.18 19.99 31.44
C TRP A 15 1.05 20.39 30.47
N ALA A 16 -0.08 19.68 30.50
CA ALA A 16 -1.21 19.95 29.61
C ALA A 16 -1.80 21.36 29.82
N ARG A 17 -1.86 21.85 31.08
CA ARG A 17 -2.31 23.21 31.39
C ARG A 17 -1.35 24.26 30.84
N ILE A 18 -0.05 24.07 31.01
CA ILE A 18 0.99 24.97 30.46
C ILE A 18 0.89 24.99 28.93
N GLU A 19 0.78 23.82 28.31
CA GLU A 19 0.70 23.70 26.85
C GLU A 19 -0.59 24.32 26.29
N ALA A 20 -1.72 24.13 26.97
CA ALA A 20 -2.98 24.77 26.59
C ALA A 20 -2.87 26.30 26.64
N ALA A 21 -2.26 26.85 27.71
CA ALA A 21 -2.05 28.29 27.84
C ALA A 21 -1.12 28.84 26.73
N ARG A 22 -0.03 28.13 26.41
CA ARG A 22 0.88 28.50 25.30
C ARG A 22 0.16 28.58 23.96
N ARG A 23 -0.81 27.70 23.72
CA ARG A 23 -1.63 27.66 22.50
C ARG A 23 -2.85 28.59 22.56
N GLY A 24 -3.04 29.36 23.63
CA GLY A 24 -4.24 30.20 23.81
C GLY A 24 -5.55 29.38 23.90
N SER A 25 -5.47 28.15 24.38
CA SER A 25 -6.59 27.19 24.46
C SER A 25 -6.80 26.70 25.90
N SER A 26 -7.75 25.78 26.10
CA SER A 26 -7.95 25.06 27.36
C SER A 26 -7.65 23.58 27.18
N VAL A 27 -7.30 22.89 28.27
CA VAL A 27 -7.06 21.43 28.24
C VAL A 27 -8.28 20.69 27.68
N SER A 28 -9.49 21.08 28.10
CA SER A 28 -10.73 20.48 27.59
C SER A 28 -10.93 20.68 26.09
N ARG A 29 -10.59 21.87 25.55
CA ARG A 29 -10.66 22.12 24.10
C ARG A 29 -9.61 21.31 23.36
N MET A 30 -8.38 21.26 23.85
CA MET A 30 -7.31 20.45 23.25
C MET A 30 -7.66 18.96 23.18
N VAL A 31 -8.20 18.40 24.26
CA VAL A 31 -8.69 17.01 24.27
C VAL A 31 -9.87 16.83 23.33
N GLY A 32 -10.81 17.78 23.30
CA GLY A 32 -11.94 17.75 22.38
C GLY A 32 -11.52 17.78 20.91
N ASP A 33 -10.57 18.64 20.55
CA ASP A 33 -10.05 18.75 19.19
C ASP A 33 -9.30 17.48 18.78
N PHE A 34 -8.49 16.92 19.69
CA PHE A 34 -7.78 15.66 19.48
C PHE A 34 -8.74 14.48 19.26
N LEU A 35 -9.75 14.32 20.13
CA LEU A 35 -10.77 13.28 19.98
C LEU A 35 -11.59 13.48 18.70
N GLY A 36 -11.92 14.74 18.36
CA GLY A 36 -12.60 15.06 17.11
C GLY A 36 -11.76 14.72 15.88
N GLU A 37 -10.44 14.89 15.95
CA GLU A 37 -9.52 14.50 14.88
C GLU A 37 -9.39 12.97 14.77
N MET A 38 -9.24 12.27 15.90
CA MET A 38 -9.25 10.81 15.92
C MET A 38 -10.54 10.25 15.31
N GLN A 39 -11.70 10.78 15.71
CA GLN A 39 -13.00 10.38 15.17
C GLN A 39 -13.05 10.60 13.65
N ARG A 40 -12.68 11.79 13.17
CA ARG A 40 -12.69 12.09 11.72
C ARG A 40 -11.78 11.14 10.93
N ARG A 41 -10.63 10.75 11.50
CA ARG A 41 -9.69 9.82 10.87
C ARG A 41 -10.27 8.40 10.77
N GLU A 42 -10.88 7.90 11.84
CA GLU A 42 -11.58 6.61 11.82
C GLU A 42 -12.74 6.62 10.82
N ASP A 43 -13.60 7.64 10.87
CA ASP A 43 -14.73 7.80 9.94
C ASP A 43 -14.26 7.92 8.47
N ALA A 44 -13.11 8.54 8.23
CA ALA A 44 -12.51 8.63 6.91
C ALA A 44 -11.99 7.28 6.42
N TYR A 45 -11.35 6.50 7.30
CA TYR A 45 -10.89 5.16 6.97
C TYR A 45 -12.06 4.23 6.63
N GLU A 46 -13.10 4.20 7.46
CA GLU A 46 -14.29 3.35 7.23
C GLU A 46 -15.00 3.70 5.92
N ARG A 47 -15.18 4.99 5.62
CA ARG A 47 -15.75 5.42 4.33
C ARG A 47 -14.86 5.02 3.15
N ALA A 48 -13.54 5.17 3.28
CA ALA A 48 -12.60 4.76 2.23
C ALA A 48 -12.64 3.25 1.98
N TYR A 49 -12.71 2.44 3.05
CA TYR A 49 -12.81 0.99 2.94
C TYR A 49 -14.14 0.55 2.32
N LEU A 50 -15.27 1.13 2.75
CA LEU A 50 -16.57 0.84 2.13
C LEU A 50 -16.57 1.19 0.65
N ALA A 51 -16.08 2.39 0.29
CA ALA A 51 -15.94 2.81 -1.10
C ALA A 51 -14.97 1.91 -1.88
N TRP A 52 -13.92 1.39 -1.24
CA TRP A 52 -12.99 0.46 -1.87
C TRP A 52 -13.62 -0.91 -2.17
N ARG A 53 -14.38 -1.43 -1.21
CA ARG A 53 -15.00 -2.76 -1.26
C ARG A 53 -16.19 -2.81 -2.21
N THR A 54 -16.96 -1.72 -2.31
CA THR A 54 -18.15 -1.64 -3.18
C THR A 54 -17.86 -1.03 -4.55
N ASP A 55 -16.59 -0.86 -4.90
CA ASP A 55 -16.21 -0.28 -6.19
C ASP A 55 -16.45 -1.26 -7.34
N GLU A 56 -17.22 -0.82 -8.34
CA GLU A 56 -17.54 -1.59 -9.54
C GLU A 56 -16.45 -1.41 -10.60
N ARG A 57 -15.32 -2.08 -10.37
CA ARG A 57 -14.19 -2.05 -11.29
C ARG A 57 -14.53 -2.75 -12.59
N THR A 58 -14.34 -2.05 -13.70
CA THR A 58 -14.60 -2.54 -15.07
C THR A 58 -13.42 -2.35 -16.00
N TRP A 59 -12.34 -1.73 -15.50
CA TRP A 59 -11.17 -1.43 -16.31
C TRP A 59 -10.43 -2.70 -16.73
N ARG A 60 -9.92 -2.69 -17.96
CA ARG A 60 -9.13 -3.76 -18.57
C ARG A 60 -7.93 -3.12 -19.24
N SER A 61 -6.72 -3.44 -18.80
CA SER A 61 -5.51 -2.80 -19.32
C SER A 61 -5.16 -3.26 -20.75
N THR A 62 -5.52 -4.51 -21.07
CA THR A 62 -5.36 -5.16 -22.39
C THR A 62 -6.71 -5.32 -23.09
N GLY A 63 -6.73 -5.14 -24.41
CA GLY A 63 -7.91 -5.51 -25.22
C GLY A 63 -8.11 -7.03 -25.29
N ASP A 64 -9.23 -7.50 -25.83
CA ASP A 64 -9.53 -8.94 -26.01
C ASP A 64 -8.54 -9.67 -26.96
N ASP A 65 -7.64 -8.94 -27.65
CA ASP A 65 -6.73 -9.43 -28.69
C ASP A 65 -5.40 -10.06 -28.18
N ALA A 66 -5.24 -10.31 -26.88
CA ALA A 66 -3.98 -10.77 -26.28
C ALA A 66 -3.61 -12.27 -26.52
N GLN A 67 -3.93 -12.82 -27.70
CA GLN A 67 -3.46 -14.15 -28.11
C GLN A 67 -2.47 -14.16 -29.29
N VAL A 68 -2.17 -13.05 -29.97
CA VAL A 68 -1.29 -13.10 -31.14
C VAL A 68 -0.19 -12.04 -31.09
N THR A 69 1.04 -12.51 -31.37
CA THR A 69 2.27 -11.78 -31.71
C THR A 69 3.22 -11.39 -30.57
N ALA A 70 4.15 -12.31 -30.27
CA ALA A 70 5.47 -11.98 -29.75
C ALA A 70 6.41 -11.62 -30.91
N MET A 71 7.18 -10.53 -30.81
CA MET A 71 8.63 -10.45 -31.12
C MET A 71 9.17 -9.01 -31.24
N SER A 72 10.31 -8.80 -30.55
CA SER A 72 11.43 -7.84 -30.76
C SER A 72 11.54 -6.51 -29.97
N PRO A 73 12.78 -6.07 -29.64
CA PRO A 73 13.10 -5.30 -28.43
C PRO A 73 13.68 -3.88 -28.67
N GLU A 74 13.70 -3.08 -27.59
CA GLU A 74 14.43 -1.81 -27.32
C GLU A 74 13.56 -0.56 -27.07
N ALA A 75 13.31 -0.24 -25.78
CA ALA A 75 13.05 1.09 -25.19
C ALA A 75 12.79 0.96 -23.66
N PRO A 76 13.01 2.01 -22.84
CA PRO A 76 13.18 1.87 -21.39
C PRO A 76 11.87 1.53 -20.65
N ARG A 77 11.91 0.34 -20.03
CA ARG A 77 11.07 -0.23 -18.95
C ARG A 77 9.58 0.14 -18.96
N SER A 78 8.88 -0.57 -19.84
CA SER A 78 7.46 -0.85 -19.75
C SER A 78 7.13 -1.66 -18.49
N VAL A 79 6.11 -1.24 -17.75
CA VAL A 79 5.25 -2.19 -17.01
C VAL A 79 4.45 -2.92 -18.09
N SER A 80 5.11 -3.83 -18.81
CA SER A 80 4.39 -4.88 -19.50
C SER A 80 3.84 -5.77 -18.39
N LEU A 81 2.51 -5.96 -18.33
CA LEU A 81 1.92 -7.11 -17.66
C LEU A 81 2.48 -8.36 -18.36
N ALA A 82 3.69 -8.76 -17.97
CA ALA A 82 4.32 -9.96 -18.44
C ALA A 82 3.53 -11.12 -17.84
N ARG A 83 2.93 -11.90 -18.73
CA ARG A 83 2.36 -13.21 -18.41
C ARG A 83 3.37 -13.98 -17.55
N SER A 84 3.00 -14.27 -16.31
CA SER A 84 3.69 -15.30 -15.53
C SER A 84 3.44 -16.63 -16.23
N ASN A 85 4.40 -17.08 -17.05
CA ASN A 85 4.51 -18.50 -17.33
C ASN A 85 4.74 -19.19 -15.99
N ALA A 86 3.95 -20.22 -15.73
CA ALA A 86 4.10 -21.12 -14.59
C ALA A 86 5.53 -21.69 -14.58
N ALA A 87 6.45 -20.98 -13.91
CA ALA A 87 7.74 -21.53 -13.55
C ALA A 87 7.48 -22.52 -12.41
N THR A 88 7.92 -23.76 -12.62
CA THR A 88 7.97 -24.81 -11.61
C THR A 88 8.57 -24.25 -10.33
N VAL A 89 7.72 -24.01 -9.33
CA VAL A 89 8.10 -23.51 -8.01
C VAL A 89 8.87 -24.63 -7.30
N PRO A 90 10.15 -24.44 -6.92
CA PRO A 90 10.79 -25.32 -5.96
C PRO A 90 9.96 -25.26 -4.68
N ASN A 91 9.70 -26.41 -4.07
CA ASN A 91 8.92 -26.61 -2.85
C ASN A 91 9.45 -25.81 -1.64
N GLN A 92 9.30 -24.49 -1.65
CA GLN A 92 9.46 -23.60 -0.50
C GLN A 92 8.07 -23.40 0.10
N PRO A 93 7.92 -23.50 1.43
CA PRO A 93 6.64 -23.22 2.08
C PRO A 93 6.22 -21.78 1.75
N SER A 94 5.00 -21.63 1.24
CA SER A 94 4.41 -20.31 0.99
C SER A 94 4.55 -19.42 2.22
N PRO A 95 4.89 -18.13 2.06
CA PRO A 95 5.05 -17.23 3.20
C PRO A 95 3.72 -17.11 3.94
N ALA A 96 3.68 -17.65 5.16
CA ALA A 96 2.58 -17.46 6.10
C ALA A 96 2.90 -16.23 6.94
N LEU A 97 2.12 -15.16 6.75
CA LEU A 97 2.25 -13.93 7.53
C LEU A 97 1.29 -13.98 8.72
N ALA A 98 1.68 -13.35 9.83
CA ALA A 98 0.77 -13.13 10.94
C ALA A 98 -0.44 -12.29 10.49
N THR A 99 -1.60 -12.50 11.11
CA THR A 99 -2.85 -11.83 10.76
C THR A 99 -2.73 -10.30 10.84
N ASP A 100 -1.99 -9.81 11.84
CA ASP A 100 -1.74 -8.42 12.16
C ASP A 100 -0.42 -7.87 11.58
N ALA A 101 0.28 -8.65 10.76
CA ALA A 101 1.54 -8.22 10.15
C ALA A 101 1.31 -7.01 9.24
N LEU A 102 2.12 -5.95 9.41
CA LEU A 102 2.12 -4.81 8.49
C LEU A 102 2.68 -5.23 7.13
N VAL A 103 1.95 -4.91 6.07
CA VAL A 103 2.29 -5.29 4.70
C VAL A 103 2.29 -4.08 3.79
N PHE A 104 3.43 -3.85 3.14
CA PHE A 104 3.55 -2.82 2.12
C PHE A 104 3.02 -3.35 0.79
N VAL A 105 2.25 -2.55 0.07
CA VAL A 105 1.66 -2.91 -1.22
C VAL A 105 2.38 -2.14 -2.32
N ASP A 106 3.03 -2.88 -3.22
CA ASP A 106 3.73 -2.35 -4.38
C ASP A 106 2.76 -1.80 -5.44
N THR A 107 3.25 -0.87 -6.27
CA THR A 107 2.53 -0.27 -7.40
C THR A 107 1.94 -1.33 -8.32
N SER A 108 2.67 -2.41 -8.61
CA SER A 108 2.19 -3.49 -9.49
C SER A 108 0.93 -4.16 -8.95
N VAL A 109 0.83 -4.30 -7.63
CA VAL A 109 -0.34 -4.90 -6.96
C VAL A 109 -1.52 -3.93 -7.00
N LEU A 110 -1.27 -2.62 -6.82
CA LEU A 110 -2.32 -1.60 -6.96
C LEU A 110 -2.87 -1.54 -8.40
N VAL A 111 -2.02 -1.69 -9.41
CA VAL A 111 -2.46 -1.79 -10.81
C VAL A 111 -3.30 -3.04 -11.03
N ALA A 112 -2.84 -4.20 -10.56
CA ALA A 112 -3.58 -5.46 -10.67
C ALA A 112 -4.91 -5.47 -9.90
N ALA A 113 -5.05 -4.62 -8.87
CA ALA A 113 -6.30 -4.45 -8.13
C ALA A 113 -7.39 -3.72 -8.93
N GLU A 114 -7.02 -2.97 -9.98
CA GLU A 114 -7.95 -2.24 -10.84
C GLU A 114 -8.16 -2.97 -12.19
N ASP A 115 -7.24 -3.84 -12.60
CA ASP A 115 -7.29 -4.51 -13.90
C ASP A 115 -8.08 -5.84 -13.88
N THR A 116 -9.33 -5.77 -14.34
CA THR A 116 -10.23 -6.92 -14.39
C THR A 116 -9.86 -7.95 -15.47
N SER A 117 -8.94 -7.63 -16.40
CA SER A 117 -8.49 -8.61 -17.40
C SER A 117 -7.54 -9.66 -16.80
N ALA A 118 -6.99 -9.41 -15.61
CA ALA A 118 -6.01 -10.28 -14.96
C ALA A 118 -6.61 -11.54 -14.29
N GLY A 119 -7.93 -11.74 -14.36
CA GLY A 119 -8.61 -12.99 -13.97
C GLY A 119 -8.30 -13.42 -12.53
N VAL A 120 -7.69 -14.60 -12.36
CA VAL A 120 -7.36 -15.16 -11.03
C VAL A 120 -6.47 -14.22 -10.23
N LEU A 121 -5.51 -13.55 -10.87
CA LEU A 121 -4.63 -12.60 -10.19
C LEU A 121 -5.43 -11.44 -9.59
N TYR A 122 -6.36 -10.86 -10.35
CA TYR A 122 -7.25 -9.80 -9.87
C TYR A 122 -8.02 -10.25 -8.62
N THR A 123 -8.63 -11.45 -8.65
CA THR A 123 -9.36 -11.98 -7.50
C THR A 123 -8.46 -12.21 -6.29
N GLN A 124 -7.26 -12.77 -6.47
CA GLN A 124 -6.32 -12.98 -5.36
C GLN A 124 -5.84 -11.66 -4.77
N VAL A 125 -5.50 -10.68 -5.61
CA VAL A 125 -5.11 -9.34 -5.17
C VAL A 125 -6.22 -8.70 -4.35
N LEU A 126 -7.47 -8.71 -4.82
CA LEU A 126 -8.59 -8.15 -4.05
C LEU A 126 -8.80 -8.87 -2.72
N ASN A 127 -8.68 -10.20 -2.67
CA ASN A 127 -8.79 -10.94 -1.42
C ASN A 127 -7.69 -10.55 -0.40
N ARG A 128 -6.46 -10.32 -0.87
CA ARG A 128 -5.36 -9.89 0.01
C ARG A 128 -5.53 -8.44 0.45
N LEU A 129 -5.95 -7.55 -0.43
CA LEU A 129 -6.21 -6.17 -0.07
C LEU A 129 -7.41 -6.04 0.88
N ASP A 130 -8.47 -6.85 0.72
CA ASP A 130 -9.61 -6.88 1.65
C ASP A 130 -9.16 -7.23 3.06
N HIS A 131 -8.29 -8.24 3.20
CA HIS A 131 -7.64 -8.56 4.48
C HIS A 131 -6.89 -7.36 5.06
N LEU A 132 -6.01 -6.73 4.28
CA LEU A 132 -5.22 -5.58 4.73
C LEU A 132 -6.08 -4.37 5.13
N TRP A 133 -7.20 -4.15 4.43
CA TRP A 133 -8.18 -3.13 4.78
C TRP A 133 -8.89 -3.43 6.09
N ARG A 134 -9.33 -4.68 6.30
CA ARG A 134 -10.05 -5.10 7.50
C ARG A 134 -9.17 -5.03 8.74
N GLU A 135 -7.95 -5.54 8.63
CA GLU A 135 -6.99 -5.58 9.73
C GLU A 135 -6.22 -4.26 9.92
N ARG A 136 -6.42 -3.27 9.04
CA ARG A 136 -5.71 -1.96 9.06
C ARG A 136 -4.19 -2.10 8.94
N THR A 137 -3.72 -3.17 8.31
CA THR A 137 -2.29 -3.54 8.20
C THR A 137 -1.64 -3.14 6.87
N GLY A 138 -2.42 -2.66 5.90
CA GLY A 138 -1.91 -2.20 4.61
C GLY A 138 -1.10 -0.90 4.70
N ARG A 139 0.01 -0.85 3.96
CA ARG A 139 0.85 0.35 3.79
C ARG A 139 1.17 0.56 2.30
N VAL A 140 1.33 1.81 1.91
CA VAL A 140 1.76 2.25 0.56
C VAL A 140 2.66 3.48 0.72
N SER A 141 3.33 3.93 -0.34
CA SER A 141 4.01 5.24 -0.38
C SER A 141 3.32 6.21 -1.34
N THR A 142 3.54 7.51 -1.15
CA THR A 142 3.07 8.52 -2.11
C THR A 142 3.73 8.37 -3.48
N GLN A 143 4.98 7.93 -3.53
CA GLN A 143 5.66 7.62 -4.79
C GLN A 143 4.99 6.44 -5.50
N GLY A 144 4.64 5.36 -4.79
CA GLY A 144 3.89 4.25 -5.38
C GLY A 144 2.52 4.66 -5.91
N LEU A 145 1.81 5.56 -5.22
CA LEU A 145 0.53 6.10 -5.71
C LEU A 145 0.68 6.98 -6.95
N THR A 146 1.80 7.69 -7.07
CA THR A 146 2.10 8.53 -8.24
C THR A 146 2.45 7.65 -9.45
N GLU A 147 3.26 6.61 -9.24
CA GLU A 147 3.58 5.64 -10.28
C GLU A 147 2.35 4.84 -10.72
N PHE A 148 1.47 4.49 -9.78
CA PHE A 148 0.18 3.90 -10.09
C PHE A 148 -0.62 4.80 -11.05
N TYR A 149 -0.76 6.10 -10.74
CA TYR A 149 -1.49 7.05 -11.59
C TYR A 149 -0.92 7.09 -13.01
N GLU A 150 0.40 7.24 -13.14
CA GLU A 150 1.07 7.28 -14.43
C GLU A 150 0.92 5.96 -15.19
N SER A 151 1.04 4.83 -14.50
CA SER A 151 0.93 3.50 -15.10
C SER A 151 -0.45 3.27 -15.72
N VAL A 152 -1.52 3.53 -14.95
CA VAL A 152 -2.90 3.23 -15.40
C VAL A 152 -3.46 4.27 -16.37
N THR A 153 -3.02 5.53 -16.32
CA THR A 153 -3.55 6.60 -17.19
C THR A 153 -2.68 6.93 -18.40
N GLY A 154 -1.37 6.70 -18.34
CA GLY A 154 -0.42 7.12 -19.38
C GLY A 154 0.30 5.97 -20.07
N ARG A 155 0.51 4.83 -19.42
CA ARG A 155 1.30 3.71 -19.95
C ARG A 155 0.48 2.48 -20.35
N ALA A 156 -0.76 2.38 -19.89
CA ALA A 156 -1.65 1.29 -20.27
C ALA A 156 -2.10 1.41 -21.74
N GLN A 157 -2.25 0.27 -22.42
CA GLN A 157 -2.76 0.22 -23.79
C GLN A 157 -4.18 0.81 -23.87
N HIS A 158 -5.02 0.49 -22.87
CA HIS A 158 -6.32 1.11 -22.66
C HIS A 158 -6.27 1.89 -21.34
N PRO A 159 -6.12 3.23 -21.38
CA PRO A 159 -6.02 4.05 -20.17
C PRO A 159 -7.25 3.95 -19.27
N LEU A 160 -7.02 3.84 -17.95
CA LEU A 160 -8.06 4.03 -16.93
C LEU A 160 -8.54 5.49 -16.96
N PRO A 161 -9.86 5.77 -16.92
CA PRO A 161 -10.34 7.13 -16.79
C PRO A 161 -9.71 7.82 -15.58
N GLN A 162 -9.24 9.06 -15.78
CA GLN A 162 -8.52 9.79 -14.72
C GLN A 162 -9.36 9.99 -13.45
N GLY A 163 -10.69 10.05 -13.58
CA GLY A 163 -11.62 10.12 -12.45
C GLY A 163 -11.50 8.89 -11.54
N ASP A 164 -11.49 7.71 -12.14
CA ASP A 164 -11.41 6.42 -11.45
C ASP A 164 -10.02 6.25 -10.82
N ALA A 165 -8.95 6.60 -11.55
CA ALA A 165 -7.60 6.59 -11.01
C ALA A 165 -7.47 7.49 -9.76
N ARG A 166 -8.06 8.70 -9.81
CA ARG A 166 -8.08 9.62 -8.65
C ARG A 166 -8.94 9.09 -7.51
N ALA A 167 -10.05 8.41 -7.80
CA ALA A 167 -10.89 7.78 -6.80
C ALA A 167 -10.14 6.64 -6.08
N ALA A 168 -9.41 5.81 -6.82
CA ALA A 168 -8.52 4.78 -6.26
C ALA A 168 -7.48 5.38 -5.30
N ILE A 169 -6.76 6.42 -5.74
CA ILE A 169 -5.74 7.09 -4.91
C ILE A 169 -6.36 7.70 -3.64
N ARG A 170 -7.54 8.34 -3.74
CA ARG A 170 -8.22 8.91 -2.55
C ARG A 170 -8.58 7.85 -1.53
N ARG A 171 -8.92 6.63 -1.96
CA ARG A 171 -9.15 5.50 -1.05
C ARG A 171 -7.84 5.14 -0.33
N TYR A 172 -6.78 4.84 -1.06
CA TYR A 172 -5.49 4.46 -0.46
C TYR A 172 -4.82 5.57 0.37
N ASN A 173 -5.17 6.84 0.18
CA ASN A 173 -4.69 7.92 1.06
C ASN A 173 -5.13 7.74 2.53
N SER A 174 -6.19 6.97 2.81
CA SER A 174 -6.57 6.66 4.20
C SER A 174 -5.60 5.70 4.90
N TRP A 175 -4.71 5.02 4.15
CA TRP A 175 -3.61 4.23 4.69
C TRP A 175 -2.41 5.07 5.14
N THR A 176 -2.53 6.41 5.11
CA THR A 176 -1.47 7.37 5.46
C THR A 176 -0.14 7.04 4.75
N PRO A 177 -0.08 7.22 3.41
CA PRO A 177 1.05 6.78 2.60
C PRO A 177 2.39 7.33 3.10
N TRP A 178 3.41 6.46 3.12
CA TRP A 178 4.78 6.81 3.48
C TRP A 178 5.33 7.92 2.57
N GLN A 179 5.97 8.92 3.18
CA GLN A 179 6.66 9.99 2.48
C GLN A 179 8.14 9.66 2.42
N ASN A 180 8.67 9.48 1.21
CA ASN A 180 10.09 9.19 1.05
C ASN A 180 10.92 10.43 1.41
N ASP A 181 11.79 10.27 2.40
CA ASP A 181 12.70 11.29 2.90
C ASP A 181 14.17 10.89 2.62
N ALA A 182 15.12 11.70 3.09
CA ALA A 182 16.54 11.43 2.89
C ALA A 182 16.97 10.08 3.46
N ALA A 183 16.44 9.67 4.61
CA ALA A 183 16.76 8.37 5.22
C ALA A 183 16.25 7.20 4.38
N THR A 184 15.06 7.35 3.78
CA THR A 184 14.49 6.39 2.84
C THR A 184 15.39 6.22 1.61
N LEU A 185 15.94 7.32 1.07
CA LEU A 185 16.84 7.30 -0.07
C LEU A 185 18.18 6.60 0.23
N GLU A 186 18.80 6.87 1.38
CA GLU A 186 20.04 6.21 1.81
C GLU A 186 19.85 4.69 1.90
N THR A 187 18.71 4.26 2.43
CA THR A 187 18.35 2.85 2.53
C THR A 187 18.16 2.23 1.13
N ALA A 188 17.49 2.94 0.22
CA ALA A 188 17.27 2.50 -1.15
C ALA A 188 18.59 2.37 -1.93
N TRP A 189 19.54 3.31 -1.79
CA TRP A 189 20.87 3.20 -2.41
C TRP A 189 21.66 2.02 -1.87
N ALA A 190 21.60 1.78 -0.55
CA ALA A 190 22.25 0.61 0.06
C ALA A 190 21.68 -0.71 -0.48
N LEU A 191 20.35 -0.79 -0.69
CA LEU A 191 19.70 -1.94 -1.31
C LEU A 191 20.14 -2.11 -2.77
N GLN A 192 20.15 -1.02 -3.55
CA GLN A 192 20.54 -1.04 -4.96
C GLN A 192 21.98 -1.52 -5.16
N ALA A 193 22.90 -1.02 -4.33
CA ALA A 193 24.31 -1.39 -4.37
C ALA A 193 24.54 -2.87 -4.05
N ARG A 194 23.68 -3.48 -3.22
CA ARG A 194 23.82 -4.88 -2.77
C ARG A 194 23.12 -5.89 -3.66
N HIS A 195 21.96 -5.55 -4.20
CA HIS A 195 21.03 -6.54 -4.77
C HIS A 195 20.74 -6.35 -6.27
N THR A 196 21.35 -5.34 -6.93
CA THR A 196 21.16 -5.08 -8.38
C THR A 196 19.67 -4.98 -8.78
N LEU A 197 18.84 -4.45 -7.89
CA LEU A 197 17.41 -4.25 -8.12
C LEU A 197 17.14 -2.97 -8.92
N ALA A 198 15.96 -2.87 -9.54
CA ALA A 198 15.54 -1.60 -10.12
C ALA A 198 15.34 -0.55 -9.02
N TRP A 199 15.53 0.73 -9.37
CA TRP A 199 15.44 1.82 -8.41
C TRP A 199 14.08 1.88 -7.71
N GLY A 200 12.97 1.72 -8.46
CA GLY A 200 11.62 1.70 -7.90
C GLY A 200 11.44 0.60 -6.84
N ASP A 201 11.95 -0.61 -7.11
CA ASP A 201 11.91 -1.72 -6.16
C ASP A 201 12.72 -1.43 -4.88
N CYS A 202 13.92 -0.84 -5.04
CA CYS A 202 14.74 -0.43 -3.90
C CYS A 202 14.01 0.59 -3.02
N LEU A 203 13.31 1.54 -3.65
CA LEU A 203 12.57 2.58 -2.96
C LEU A 203 11.32 2.03 -2.27
N ALA A 204 10.59 1.11 -2.90
CA ALA A 204 9.46 0.41 -2.31
C ALA A 204 9.89 -0.44 -1.09
N LEU A 205 11.00 -1.17 -1.20
CA LEU A 205 11.58 -1.95 -0.09
C LEU A 205 12.05 -1.04 1.06
N ALA A 206 12.70 0.08 0.77
CA ALA A 206 13.10 1.04 1.79
C ALA A 206 11.88 1.64 2.51
N ALA A 207 10.85 2.05 1.76
CA ALA A 207 9.61 2.55 2.34
C ALA A 207 8.89 1.49 3.18
N ALA A 208 8.90 0.22 2.74
CA ALA A 208 8.35 -0.91 3.50
C ALA A 208 9.10 -1.10 4.82
N GLN A 209 10.44 -1.08 4.81
CA GLN A 209 11.28 -1.18 6.01
C GLN A 209 10.97 -0.06 6.99
N HIS A 210 10.93 1.18 6.52
CA HIS A 210 10.71 2.35 7.38
C HIS A 210 9.26 2.45 7.88
N SER A 211 8.31 1.88 7.14
CA SER A 211 6.92 1.71 7.57
C SER A 211 6.74 0.55 8.56
N GLY A 212 7.81 -0.16 8.94
CA GLY A 212 7.77 -1.30 9.86
C GLY A 212 7.08 -2.53 9.29
N CYS A 213 7.01 -2.66 7.96
CA CYS A 213 6.35 -3.77 7.32
C CYS A 213 7.19 -5.05 7.45
N ALA A 214 6.53 -6.16 7.77
CA ALA A 214 7.14 -7.48 7.74
C ALA A 214 7.25 -8.02 6.30
N ALA A 215 6.38 -7.56 5.40
CA ALA A 215 6.34 -8.03 4.03
C ALA A 215 6.04 -6.91 3.01
N LEU A 216 6.45 -7.17 1.76
CA LEU A 216 6.12 -6.40 0.57
C LEU A 216 5.33 -7.31 -0.39
N LEU A 217 4.10 -6.94 -0.73
CA LEU A 217 3.35 -7.56 -1.82
C LEU A 217 3.80 -6.97 -3.15
N SER A 218 4.39 -7.78 -4.02
CA SER A 218 4.85 -7.39 -5.36
C SER A 218 4.55 -8.47 -6.39
N LEU A 219 4.46 -8.07 -7.66
CA LEU A 219 4.33 -8.98 -8.81
C LEU A 219 5.63 -9.17 -9.60
N HIS A 220 6.66 -8.38 -9.28
CA HIS A 220 7.88 -8.31 -10.08
C HIS A 220 9.12 -8.77 -9.31
N LEU A 221 9.12 -8.58 -7.98
CA LEU A 221 10.21 -9.07 -7.15
C LEU A 221 10.12 -10.59 -6.92
N PRO A 222 11.26 -11.29 -6.84
CA PRO A 222 11.26 -12.74 -6.58
C PRO A 222 10.62 -13.06 -5.23
N GLU A 223 9.66 -13.98 -5.24
CA GLU A 223 8.96 -14.41 -4.03
C GLU A 223 9.91 -15.11 -3.04
N GLY A 224 9.71 -14.88 -1.75
CA GLY A 224 10.45 -15.53 -0.67
C GLY A 224 11.78 -14.87 -0.31
N GLU A 225 12.29 -13.99 -1.18
CA GLU A 225 13.47 -13.19 -0.91
C GLU A 225 13.24 -12.20 0.24
N GLN A 226 14.29 -11.95 1.01
CA GLN A 226 14.26 -11.02 2.14
C GLN A 226 15.26 -9.88 1.94
N TYR A 227 14.78 -8.66 2.06
CA TYR A 227 15.59 -7.46 1.92
C TYR A 227 15.48 -6.62 3.19
N GLY A 228 16.55 -6.60 3.98
CA GLY A 228 16.63 -5.87 5.26
C GLY A 228 15.42 -6.09 6.17
N GLY A 229 15.00 -7.35 6.33
CA GLY A 229 13.90 -7.74 7.20
C GLY A 229 12.50 -7.70 6.57
N VAL A 230 12.37 -7.22 5.33
CA VAL A 230 11.11 -7.26 4.58
C VAL A 230 11.10 -8.50 3.68
N GLN A 231 10.11 -9.36 3.87
CA GLN A 231 9.89 -10.53 3.03
C GLN A 231 9.05 -10.17 1.78
N VAL A 232 9.53 -10.53 0.59
CA VAL A 232 8.74 -10.40 -0.63
C VAL A 232 7.72 -11.53 -0.71
N ALA A 233 6.46 -11.16 -0.93
CA ALA A 233 5.36 -12.11 -1.04
C ALA A 233 4.53 -11.83 -2.30
N HIS A 234 4.10 -12.89 -2.99
CA HIS A 234 3.26 -12.77 -4.17
C HIS A 234 1.77 -12.94 -3.78
N PRO A 235 0.83 -12.13 -4.30
CA PRO A 235 -0.58 -12.18 -3.88
C PRO A 235 -1.27 -13.55 -4.06
N CYS A 236 -0.87 -14.33 -5.07
CA CYS A 236 -1.45 -15.65 -5.35
C CYS A 236 -1.00 -16.76 -4.38
N SER A 237 0.06 -16.55 -3.62
CA SER A 237 0.72 -17.58 -2.81
C SER A 237 0.82 -17.19 -1.34
N VAL A 238 0.79 -15.91 -1.01
CA VAL A 238 0.76 -15.44 0.38
C VAL A 238 -0.54 -15.86 1.06
N HIS A 239 -0.43 -16.23 2.33
CA HIS A 239 -1.58 -16.49 3.19
C HIS A 239 -1.38 -15.80 4.53
N PHE A 240 -2.47 -15.30 5.11
CA PHE A 240 -2.47 -14.77 6.47
C PHE A 240 -2.94 -15.87 7.42
N ALA A 241 -2.27 -15.99 8.57
CA ALA A 241 -2.68 -16.93 9.61
C ALA A 241 -4.13 -16.66 10.06
N ALA A 242 -4.84 -17.71 10.45
CA ALA A 242 -6.12 -17.56 11.14
C ALA A 242 -5.85 -16.98 12.53
N ALA A 243 -6.65 -15.99 12.92
CA ALA A 243 -6.64 -15.39 14.25
C ALA A 243 -7.05 -16.38 15.35
#